data_AF-A0A5B9QCP0-F1
#
_entry.id   AF-A0A5B9QCP0-F1
#
_cell.length_a   1.000
_cell.length_b   1.000
_cell.length_c   1.000
_cell.angle_alpha   90.00
_cell.angle_beta   90.00
_cell.angle_gamma   90.00
#
_symmetry.space_group_name_H-M   'P 1'
#
loop_
_entity.id
_entity.type
_entity.pdbx_description
1 polymer ?
#
loop_
_entity_poly.entity_id
_entity_poly.type
_entity_poly.pdbx_seq_one_letter_code
_entity_poly.pdbx_strand_id
1 'polypeptide(L)'
;MHTIETNWEDEENNRQVSFAVQFTRKENAVEIQSITPKQVTFLCPQSNVPLRSIGVWTEKGRQLLAEQFQASGRFADVEATLAV
;
A
#
# COMPACT_ATOMS: atom_id res chain seq x y z
N MET A 1 11.72 -3.80 -15.11
CA MET A 1 10.65 -4.04 -14.14
C MET A 1 11.22 -3.74 -12.76
N HIS A 2 10.54 -2.88 -12.00
CA HIS A 2 10.99 -2.44 -10.68
C HIS A 2 9.93 -2.78 -9.65
N THR A 3 10.39 -3.00 -8.42
CA THR A 3 9.52 -3.21 -7.26
C THR A 3 9.98 -2.27 -6.16
N ILE A 4 9.04 -1.56 -5.54
CA ILE A 4 9.29 -0.83 -4.28
C ILE A 4 8.37 -1.35 -3.20
N GLU A 5 8.74 -1.10 -1.95
CA GLU A 5 7.86 -1.25 -0.81
C GLU A 5 7.47 0.12 -0.28
N THR A 6 6.18 0.31 -0.03
CA THR A 6 5.63 1.55 0.51
C THR A 6 4.50 1.24 1.46
N ASN A 7 4.09 2.25 2.23
CA ASN A 7 3.04 2.14 3.22
C ASN A 7 1.90 3.11 2.90
N TRP A 8 0.68 2.66 3.16
CA TRP A 8 -0.50 3.51 3.20
C TRP A 8 -1.04 3.56 4.62
N GLU A 9 -1.28 4.77 5.11
CA GLU A 9 -1.93 5.01 6.40
C GLU A 9 -3.44 5.10 6.19
N ASP A 10 -4.16 4.17 6.79
CA ASP A 10 -5.62 4.08 6.81
C ASP A 10 -6.08 4.51 8.21
N GLU A 11 -6.22 5.82 8.36
CA GLU A 11 -6.63 6.48 9.61
C GLU A 11 -8.02 6.02 10.06
N GLU A 12 -8.95 5.80 9.11
CA GLU A 12 -10.31 5.34 9.40
C GLU A 12 -10.30 4.02 10.17
N ASN A 13 -9.38 3.12 9.82
CA ASN A 13 -9.25 1.81 10.46
C ASN A 13 -8.09 1.74 11.46
N ASN A 14 -7.46 2.86 11.80
CA ASN A 14 -6.29 2.95 12.69
C ASN A 14 -5.22 1.91 12.35
N ARG A 15 -4.84 1.84 11.08
CA ARG A 15 -3.87 0.86 10.60
C ARG A 15 -2.97 1.44 9.51
N GLN A 16 -1.79 0.86 9.40
CA GLN A 16 -0.89 1.06 8.29
C GLN A 16 -0.79 -0.23 7.51
N VAL A 17 -0.87 -0.14 6.18
CA VAL A 17 -0.77 -1.31 5.30
C VAL A 17 0.49 -1.15 4.44
N SER A 18 1.35 -2.16 4.47
CA SER A 18 2.56 -2.22 3.65
C SER A 18 2.27 -2.96 2.35
N PHE A 19 2.71 -2.40 1.23
CA PHE A 19 2.52 -2.95 -0.10
C PHE A 19 3.83 -3.04 -0.86
N ALA A 20 3.95 -4.09 -1.66
CA ALA A 20 4.92 -4.13 -2.75
C ALA A 20 4.24 -3.65 -4.03
N VAL A 21 4.82 -2.65 -4.69
CA VAL A 21 4.32 -2.08 -5.94
C VAL A 21 5.27 -2.47 -7.06
N GLN A 22 4.78 -3.22 -8.03
CA GLN A 22 5.53 -3.55 -9.24
C GLN A 22 5.16 -2.55 -10.33
N PHE A 23 6.16 -1.96 -10.95
CA PHE A 23 5.97 -0.96 -11.99
C PHE A 23 7.07 -1.00 -13.05
N THR A 24 6.76 -0.39 -14.19
CA THR A 24 7.73 -0.11 -15.25
C THR A 24 7.77 1.38 -15.51
N ARG A 25 8.98 1.94 -15.59
CA ARG A 25 9.19 3.32 -16.05
C ARG A 25 9.33 3.30 -17.57
N LYS A 26 8.55 4.14 -18.24
CA LYS A 26 8.70 4.52 -19.65
C LYS A 26 9.12 5.98 -19.70
N GLU A 27 9.62 6.44 -20.84
CA GLU A 27 10.26 7.76 -21.01
C GLU A 27 9.50 8.94 -20.38
N ASN A 28 8.16 8.91 -20.35
CA ASN A 28 7.32 9.96 -19.75
C ASN A 28 6.20 9.42 -18.83
N ALA A 29 6.25 8.16 -18.41
CA ALA A 29 5.16 7.57 -17.64
C ALA A 29 5.62 6.43 -16.74
N VAL A 30 4.93 6.27 -15.61
CA VAL A 30 5.03 5.07 -14.78
C VAL A 30 3.80 4.22 -15.04
N GLU A 31 4.02 2.95 -15.33
CA GLU A 31 2.95 1.96 -15.45
C GLU A 31 3.02 1.02 -14.24
N ILE A 32 2.06 1.14 -13.33
CA ILE A 32 1.91 0.22 -12.19
C ILE A 32 1.26 -1.06 -12.71
N GLN A 33 1.96 -2.18 -12.52
CA GLN A 33 1.55 -3.51 -12.99
C GLN A 33 0.80 -4.28 -11.90
N SER A 34 1.26 -4.17 -10.65
CA SER A 34 0.58 -4.81 -9.53
C SER A 34 0.85 -4.09 -8.21
N ILE A 35 -0.12 -4.18 -7.31
CA ILE A 35 0.00 -3.76 -5.91
C ILE A 35 -0.31 -4.99 -5.07
N THR A 36 0.65 -5.39 -4.24
CA THR A 36 0.54 -6.58 -3.39
C THR A 36 0.63 -6.19 -1.93
N PRO A 37 -0.47 -6.22 -1.16
CA PRO A 37 -0.42 -6.03 0.29
C PRO A 37 0.38 -7.15 0.93
N LYS A 38 1.26 -6.80 1.87
CA LYS A 38 2.18 -7.72 2.55
C LYS A 38 1.87 -7.82 4.04
N GLN A 39 1.56 -6.70 4.67
CA GLN A 39 1.41 -6.62 6.11
C GLN A 39 0.41 -5.53 6.47
N VAL A 40 -0.36 -5.77 7.53
CA VAL A 40 -1.18 -4.76 8.20
C VAL A 40 -0.63 -4.57 9.61
N THR A 41 -0.30 -3.34 9.95
CA THR A 41 0.11 -2.91 11.29
C THR A 41 -1.04 -2.11 11.90
N PHE A 42 -1.63 -2.61 12.99
CA PHE A 42 -2.65 -1.89 13.73
C PHE A 42 -2.00 -0.88 14.66
N LEU A 43 -2.52 0.34 14.68
CA LEU A 43 -1.99 1.48 15.40
C LEU A 43 -2.92 1.83 16.57
N CYS A 44 -2.34 2.37 17.64
CA CYS A 44 -3.10 2.95 18.72
C CYS A 44 -3.74 4.26 18.22
N PRO A 45 -5.08 4.44 18.30
CA PRO A 45 -5.75 5.64 17.78
C PRO A 45 -5.28 6.96 18.39
N GLN A 46 -4.73 6.91 19.62
CA GLN A 46 -4.36 8.11 20.39
C GLN A 46 -2.89 8.50 20.20
N SER A 47 -2.01 7.50 20.12
CA SER A 47 -0.55 7.72 20.08
C SER A 47 0.08 7.40 18.73
N ASN A 48 -0.69 6.82 17.81
CA ASN A 48 -0.25 6.27 16.53
C ASN A 48 0.86 5.21 16.65
N VAL A 49 1.07 4.65 17.85
CA VAL A 49 2.09 3.63 18.10
C VAL A 49 1.61 2.27 17.58
N PRO A 50 2.47 1.48 16.91
CA PRO A 50 2.16 0.11 16.52
C PRO A 50 1.78 -0.78 17.71
N LEU A 51 0.60 -1.38 17.65
CA LEU A 51 0.12 -2.35 18.64
C LEU A 51 0.48 -3.78 18.25
N ARG A 52 0.27 -4.12 16.98
CA ARG A 52 0.60 -5.44 16.42
C ARG A 52 0.63 -5.40 14.90
N SER A 53 1.30 -6.37 14.31
CA SER A 53 1.33 -6.54 12.86
C SER A 53 0.96 -7.96 12.45
N ILE A 54 0.24 -8.08 11.33
CA ILE A 54 -0.17 -9.35 10.73
C ILE A 54 0.22 -9.39 9.26
N GLY A 55 0.77 -10.52 8.81
CA GLY A 55 1.05 -10.74 7.39
C GLY A 55 -0.22 -11.00 6.59
N VAL A 56 -0.24 -10.54 5.34
CA VAL A 56 -1.34 -10.74 4.39
C VAL A 56 -0.98 -11.85 3.41
N TRP A 57 -1.40 -13.06 3.74
CA TRP A 57 -1.04 -14.28 3.01
C TRP A 57 -2.14 -14.77 2.07
N THR A 58 -3.41 -14.48 2.40
CA THR A 58 -4.55 -14.96 1.63
C THR A 58 -4.83 -14.08 0.43
N GLU A 59 -5.23 -14.69 -0.68
CA GLU A 59 -5.60 -13.98 -1.90
C GLU A 59 -6.75 -12.99 -1.66
N LYS A 60 -7.82 -13.42 -0.99
CA LYS A 60 -8.96 -12.55 -0.66
C LYS A 60 -8.54 -11.36 0.22
N GLY A 61 -7.62 -11.56 1.17
CA GLY A 61 -7.10 -10.47 1.99
C GLY A 61 -6.30 -9.46 1.19
N ARG A 62 -5.50 -9.93 0.22
CA ARG A 62 -4.75 -9.07 -0.69
C ARG A 62 -5.67 -8.28 -1.62
N GLN A 63 -6.68 -8.94 -2.19
CA GLN A 63 -7.65 -8.28 -3.05
C GLN A 63 -8.40 -7.18 -2.30
N LEU A 64 -8.94 -7.49 -1.12
CA LEU A 64 -9.69 -6.54 -0.30
C LEU A 64 -8.86 -5.29 0.03
N LEU A 65 -7.62 -5.47 0.47
CA LEU A 65 -6.75 -4.35 0.84
C LEU A 65 -6.29 -3.54 -0.39
N ALA A 66 -6.08 -4.18 -1.54
CA ALA A 66 -5.77 -3.49 -2.78
C ALA A 66 -6.96 -2.64 -3.27
N GLU A 67 -8.17 -3.16 -3.21
CA GLU A 67 -9.41 -2.42 -3.54
C GLU A 67 -9.61 -1.22 -2.60
N GLN A 68 -9.40 -1.41 -1.30
CA GLN A 68 -9.49 -0.32 -0.31
C GLN A 68 -8.41 0.75 -0.54
N PHE A 69 -7.19 0.34 -0.86
CA PHE A 69 -6.12 1.27 -1.20
C PHE A 69 -6.47 2.10 -2.45
N GLN A 70 -7.00 1.46 -3.51
CA GLN A 70 -7.45 2.16 -4.71
C GLN A 70 -8.59 3.14 -4.42
N ALA A 71 -9.57 2.73 -3.61
CA ALA A 71 -10.70 3.58 -3.23
C ALA A 71 -10.30 4.78 -2.36
N SER A 72 -9.18 4.71 -1.64
CA SER A 72 -8.69 5.80 -0.80
C SER A 72 -8.19 7.03 -1.57
N GLY A 73 -8.01 6.93 -2.89
CA GLY A 73 -7.43 8.01 -3.71
C GLY A 73 -5.92 8.21 -3.54
N ARG A 74 -5.29 7.50 -2.59
CA ARG A 74 -3.84 7.55 -2.31
C ARG A 74 -2.97 6.87 -3.38
N PHE A 75 -3.59 6.29 -4.40
CA PHE A 75 -2.87 5.70 -5.54
C PHE A 75 -2.04 6.73 -6.30
N ALA A 76 -2.55 7.96 -6.44
CA ALA A 76 -1.84 9.07 -7.09
C ALA A 76 -0.55 9.47 -6.35
N ASP A 77 -0.56 9.38 -5.01
CA ASP A 77 0.63 9.68 -4.18
C ASP A 77 1.77 8.67 -4.47
N VAL A 78 1.42 7.41 -4.71
CA VAL A 78 2.37 6.37 -5.10
C VAL A 78 2.91 6.62 -6.51
N GLU A 79 2.05 6.95 -7.48
CA GLU A 79 2.50 7.28 -8.84
C GLU A 79 3.48 8.46 -8.85
N ALA A 80 3.19 9.52 -8.09
CA ALA A 80 4.07 10.68 -7.95
C ALA A 80 5.44 10.30 -7.36
N THR A 81 5.46 9.43 -6.35
CA THR A 81 6.70 8.91 -5.74
C THR A 81 7.51 8.09 -6.75
N LEU A 82 6.83 7.34 -7.62
CA LEU A 82 7.47 6.47 -8.61
C LEU A 82 8.02 7.22 -9.83
N ALA A 83 7.55 8.44 -10.10
CA ALA A 83 7.94 9.25 -11.25
C ALA A 83 9.25 10.03 -11.06
N VAL A 84 9.79 10.08 -9.83
CA VAL A 84 11.09 10.70 -9.48
C VAL A 84 12.24 9.75 -9.75
#